data_AF-A0A5J6N9A5-F1
#
_entry.id   AF-A0A5J6N9A5-F1
#
_cell.length_a   1.000
_cell.length_b   1.000
_cell.length_c   1.000
_cell.angle_alpha   90.00
_cell.angle_beta   90.00
_cell.angle_gamma   90.00
#
_symmetry.space_group_name_H-M   'P 1'
#
loop_
_entity.id
_entity.type
_entity.pdbx_description
1 polymer ?
#
loop_
_entity_poly.entity_id
_entity_poly.type
_entity_poly.pdbx_seq_one_letter_code
_entity_poly.pdbx_strand_id
1 'polypeptide(L)'
;MTVSKPPSPLPPAVLVRHLDDATVTLEVARALKRPVTLLSPDAAALWLGPGWLVAVAKEAAKTAPGAKCRMLLDCADRADLAQAALRDGTDAILFTGSARIAAKLADIATSYRATLLRKRPPALELARVRSPSDALRQWLGGN
;
A
#
# COMPACT_ATOMS: atom_id res chain seq x y z
N MET A 1 17.14 -0.84 -27.06
CA MET A 1 15.83 -0.57 -26.42
C MET A 1 15.63 -1.61 -25.33
N THR A 2 16.08 -1.33 -24.11
CA THR A 2 16.01 -2.27 -22.97
C THR A 2 14.66 -2.12 -22.29
N VAL A 3 13.81 -3.13 -22.42
CA VAL A 3 12.56 -3.24 -21.66
C VAL A 3 12.93 -3.49 -20.20
N SER A 4 12.76 -2.47 -19.36
CA SER A 4 12.94 -2.56 -17.91
C SER A 4 11.97 -3.58 -17.33
N LYS A 5 12.52 -4.54 -16.58
CA LYS A 5 11.80 -5.54 -15.76
C LYS A 5 10.66 -4.85 -14.99
N PRO A 6 9.41 -5.35 -15.03
CA PRO A 6 8.33 -4.75 -14.25
C PRO A 6 8.68 -4.79 -12.76
N PRO A 7 8.36 -3.74 -11.99
CA PRO A 7 8.60 -3.73 -10.55
C PRO A 7 7.91 -4.95 -9.92
N SER A 8 8.67 -5.65 -9.07
CA SER A 8 8.28 -6.88 -8.36
C SER A 8 6.87 -6.78 -7.77
N PRO A 9 6.09 -7.89 -7.72
CA PRO A 9 4.79 -7.87 -7.08
C PRO A 9 4.96 -7.36 -5.65
N LEU A 10 4.14 -6.40 -5.26
CA LEU A 10 4.09 -5.89 -3.89
C LEU A 10 3.99 -7.09 -2.92
N PRO A 11 4.58 -7.00 -1.71
CA PRO A 11 4.32 -7.97 -0.66
C PRO A 11 2.82 -8.15 -0.42
N PRO A 12 2.38 -9.26 0.22
CA PRO A 12 0.97 -9.48 0.53
C PRO A 12 0.33 -8.25 1.17
N ALA A 13 -0.86 -7.86 0.67
CA ALA A 13 -1.52 -6.64 1.08
C ALA A 13 -2.47 -6.89 2.25
N VAL A 14 -2.55 -5.93 3.17
CA VAL A 14 -3.53 -5.89 4.26
C VAL A 14 -4.29 -4.57 4.15
N LEU A 15 -5.62 -4.65 4.16
CA LEU A 15 -6.48 -3.47 4.16
C LEU A 15 -6.38 -2.78 5.51
N VAL A 16 -6.01 -1.50 5.50
CA VAL A 16 -5.92 -0.64 6.67
C VAL A 16 -7.04 0.39 6.61
N ARG A 17 -7.88 0.46 7.63
CA ARG A 17 -8.94 1.48 7.78
C ARG A 17 -8.61 2.49 8.88
N HIS A 18 -7.85 2.06 9.89
CA HIS A 18 -7.45 2.88 11.04
C HIS A 18 -6.02 2.55 11.48
N LEU A 19 -5.49 3.35 12.41
CA LEU A 19 -4.15 3.17 12.96
C LEU A 19 -3.94 1.76 13.54
N ASP A 20 -4.92 1.23 14.29
CA ASP A 20 -4.75 -0.09 14.93
C ASP A 20 -4.55 -1.23 13.92
N ASP A 21 -5.17 -1.16 12.72
CA ASP A 21 -4.94 -2.15 11.66
C ASP A 21 -3.48 -2.14 11.21
N ALA A 22 -2.92 -0.93 11.00
CA ALA A 22 -1.53 -0.78 10.61
C ALA A 22 -0.58 -1.24 11.72
N THR A 23 -0.85 -0.86 12.97
CA THR A 23 -0.06 -1.24 14.14
C THR A 23 0.05 -2.76 14.26
N VAL A 24 -1.07 -3.48 14.35
CA VAL A 24 -1.04 -4.95 14.50
C VAL A 24 -0.40 -5.63 13.29
N THR A 25 -0.63 -5.09 12.08
CA THR A 25 -0.02 -5.60 10.85
C THR A 25 1.50 -5.49 10.89
N LEU A 26 2.04 -4.32 11.27
CA LEU A 26 3.48 -4.10 11.32
C LEU A 26 4.15 -4.90 12.44
N GLU A 27 3.50 -5.04 13.60
CA GLU A 27 4.01 -5.89 14.69
C GLU A 27 4.14 -7.35 14.26
N VAL A 28 3.11 -7.91 13.62
CA VAL A 28 3.13 -9.29 13.13
C VAL A 28 4.14 -9.46 12.00
N ALA A 29 4.17 -8.53 11.03
CA ALA A 29 5.15 -8.55 9.94
C ALA A 29 6.59 -8.50 10.45
N ARG A 30 6.87 -7.66 11.46
CA ARG A 30 8.16 -7.58 12.14
C ARG A 30 8.51 -8.91 12.81
N ALA A 31 7.58 -9.48 13.59
CA ALA A 31 7.81 -10.73 14.30
C ALA A 31 8.15 -11.88 13.35
N LEU A 32 7.51 -11.92 12.18
CA LEU A 32 7.76 -12.91 11.14
C LEU A 32 8.97 -12.58 10.25
N LYS A 33 9.54 -11.38 10.35
CA LYS A 33 10.57 -10.85 9.44
C LYS A 33 10.14 -10.88 7.96
N ARG A 34 8.84 -10.68 7.70
CA ARG A 34 8.26 -10.69 6.35
C ARG A 34 7.84 -9.27 5.95
N PRO A 35 8.06 -8.86 4.69
CA PRO A 35 7.54 -7.59 4.22
C PRO A 35 6.02 -7.66 4.02
N VAL A 36 5.34 -6.52 4.17
CA VAL A 36 3.89 -6.38 4.02
C VAL A 36 3.53 -5.12 3.22
N THR A 37 2.37 -5.12 2.56
CA THR A 37 1.81 -3.90 1.96
C THR A 37 0.62 -3.42 2.79
N LEU A 38 0.64 -2.17 3.24
CA LEU A 38 -0.53 -1.51 3.79
C LEU A 38 -1.33 -0.94 2.62
N LEU A 39 -2.55 -1.42 2.43
CA LEU A 39 -3.46 -1.00 1.37
C LEU A 39 -4.57 -0.14 1.97
N SER A 40 -4.79 1.05 1.42
CA SER A 40 -5.91 1.90 1.84
C SER A 40 -7.27 1.31 1.43
N PRO A 41 -8.37 1.80 2.01
CA PRO A 41 -9.71 1.53 1.50
C PRO A 41 -9.88 1.99 0.04
N ASP A 42 -10.96 1.54 -0.58
CA ASP A 42 -11.28 1.91 -1.95
C ASP A 42 -11.42 3.42 -2.08
N ALA A 43 -10.78 3.94 -3.14
CA ALA A 43 -10.75 5.37 -3.46
C ALA A 43 -10.37 6.29 -2.29
N ALA A 44 -9.61 5.80 -1.31
CA ALA A 44 -9.26 6.50 -0.08
C ALA A 44 -8.72 7.91 -0.31
N ALA A 45 -7.93 8.14 -1.37
CA ALA A 45 -7.37 9.47 -1.63
C ALA A 45 -8.45 10.56 -1.78
N LEU A 46 -9.66 10.21 -2.24
CA LEU A 46 -10.77 11.16 -2.44
C LEU A 46 -11.30 11.75 -1.13
N TRP A 47 -11.22 11.02 -0.03
CA TRP A 47 -11.93 11.38 1.21
C TRP A 47 -11.05 11.32 2.48
N LEU A 48 -9.96 10.56 2.46
CA LEU A 48 -8.91 10.59 3.48
C LEU A 48 -7.76 11.53 3.10
N GLY A 49 -7.63 11.83 1.81
CA GLY A 49 -6.55 12.64 1.26
C GLY A 49 -5.29 11.82 0.91
N PRO A 50 -4.38 12.40 0.09
CA PRO A 50 -3.22 11.71 -0.47
C PRO A 50 -2.13 11.35 0.56
N GLY A 51 -2.03 12.10 1.67
CA GLY A 51 -1.01 11.90 2.70
C GLY A 51 -1.42 10.96 3.84
N TRP A 52 -2.69 10.53 3.89
CA TRP A 52 -3.24 9.80 5.04
C TRP A 52 -2.52 8.49 5.32
N LEU A 53 -2.34 7.65 4.29
CA LEU A 53 -1.73 6.33 4.46
C LEU A 53 -0.27 6.43 4.93
N VAL A 54 0.44 7.45 4.46
CA VAL A 54 1.81 7.75 4.91
C VAL A 54 1.82 8.16 6.38
N ALA A 55 0.88 9.00 6.81
CA ALA A 55 0.76 9.39 8.22
C ALA A 55 0.45 8.18 9.12
N VAL A 56 -0.49 7.33 8.71
CA VAL A 56 -0.83 6.09 9.44
C VAL A 56 0.37 5.14 9.53
N ALA A 57 1.06 4.90 8.42
CA ALA A 57 2.22 4.02 8.40
C ALA A 57 3.37 4.54 9.28
N LYS A 58 3.63 5.85 9.25
CA LYS A 58 4.64 6.49 10.11
C LYS A 58 4.31 6.35 11.58
N GLU A 59 3.05 6.52 11.96
CA GLU A 59 2.63 6.37 13.36
C GLU A 59 2.72 4.91 13.82
N ALA A 60 2.19 3.98 13.03
CA ALA A 60 2.27 2.55 13.32
C ALA A 60 3.72 2.06 13.44
N ALA A 61 4.63 2.55 12.60
CA ALA A 61 6.04 2.16 12.62
C ALA A 61 6.76 2.46 13.95
N LYS A 62 6.24 3.38 14.78
CA LYS A 62 6.78 3.65 16.12
C LYS A 62 6.66 2.45 17.06
N THR A 63 5.62 1.64 16.91
CA THR A 63 5.38 0.42 17.71
C THR A 63 6.16 -0.79 17.20
N ALA A 64 6.44 -0.80 15.90
CA ALA A 64 7.15 -1.86 15.21
C ALA A 64 8.44 -1.39 14.49
N PRO A 65 9.44 -0.82 15.19
CA PRO A 65 10.69 -0.38 14.55
C PRO A 65 11.33 -1.51 13.73
N GLY A 66 11.72 -1.22 12.49
CA GLY A 66 12.34 -2.17 11.58
C GLY A 66 11.38 -3.08 10.79
N ALA A 67 10.05 -2.94 10.98
CA ALA A 67 9.08 -3.60 10.11
C ALA A 67 9.26 -3.12 8.64
N LYS A 68 9.32 -4.08 7.70
CA LYS A 68 9.41 -3.76 6.27
C LYS A 68 7.99 -3.62 5.72
N CYS A 69 7.57 -2.40 5.41
CA CYS A 69 6.27 -2.16 4.81
C CYS A 69 6.36 -1.33 3.53
N ARG A 70 5.38 -1.52 2.65
CA ARG A 70 5.09 -0.64 1.52
C ARG A 70 3.69 -0.07 1.66
N MET A 71 3.48 1.15 1.20
CA MET A 71 2.16 1.81 1.18
C MET A 71 1.57 1.74 -0.22
N LEU A 72 0.32 1.28 -0.34
CA LEU A 72 -0.46 1.32 -1.58
C LEU A 72 -1.72 2.13 -1.35
N LEU A 73 -1.74 3.36 -1.88
CA LEU A 73 -2.91 4.24 -1.80
C LEU A 73 -3.80 4.08 -3.03
N ASP A 74 -5.10 3.91 -2.82
CA ASP A 74 -6.12 3.94 -3.86
C ASP A 74 -6.50 5.37 -4.21
N CYS A 75 -6.12 5.79 -5.42
CA CYS A 75 -6.37 7.13 -5.95
C CYS A 75 -7.55 7.17 -6.93
N ALA A 76 -8.29 6.06 -7.10
CA ALA A 76 -9.34 5.92 -8.11
C ALA A 76 -8.88 6.45 -9.48
N ASP A 77 -9.65 7.32 -10.11
CA ASP A 77 -9.33 7.94 -11.41
C ASP A 77 -8.76 9.37 -11.30
N ARG A 78 -8.36 9.80 -10.09
CA ARG A 78 -7.87 11.15 -9.81
C ARG A 78 -6.36 11.29 -9.93
N ALA A 79 -5.92 11.80 -11.08
CA ALA A 79 -4.50 11.95 -11.40
C ALA A 79 -3.79 12.98 -10.50
N ASP A 80 -4.50 14.04 -10.11
CA ASP A 80 -4.03 15.07 -9.18
C ASP A 80 -3.71 14.46 -7.81
N LEU A 81 -4.59 13.60 -7.30
CA LEU A 81 -4.40 12.91 -6.02
C LEU A 81 -3.30 11.85 -6.11
N ALA A 82 -3.22 11.12 -7.22
CA ALA A 82 -2.14 10.18 -7.48
C ALA A 82 -0.76 10.86 -7.47
N GLN A 83 -0.64 12.03 -8.11
CA GLN A 83 0.61 12.79 -8.10
C GLN A 83 0.94 13.33 -6.70
N ALA A 84 -0.05 13.78 -5.94
CA ALA A 84 0.14 14.21 -4.55
C ALA A 84 0.62 13.05 -3.67
N ALA A 85 0.02 11.86 -3.79
CA ALA A 85 0.40 10.68 -3.03
C ALA A 85 1.86 10.23 -3.29
N LEU A 86 2.32 10.34 -4.53
CA LEU A 86 3.72 10.09 -4.89
C LEU A 86 4.66 11.09 -4.22
N ARG A 87 4.29 12.38 -4.21
CA ARG A 87 5.05 13.44 -3.56
C ARG A 87 5.13 13.26 -2.04
N ASP A 88 4.05 12.78 -1.44
CA ASP A 88 3.96 12.52 0.01
C ASP A 88 4.73 11.25 0.44
N GLY A 89 5.24 10.48 -0.52
CA GLY A 89 6.16 9.36 -0.28
C GLY A 89 5.49 7.98 -0.25
N THR A 90 4.36 7.81 -0.95
CA THR A 90 3.73 6.48 -1.08
C THR A 90 4.56 5.57 -1.99
N ASP A 91 4.79 4.32 -1.60
CA ASP A 91 5.57 3.37 -2.40
C ASP A 91 4.85 2.86 -3.66
N ALA A 92 3.52 2.91 -3.65
CA ALA A 92 2.70 2.53 -4.77
C ALA A 92 1.34 3.25 -4.76
N ILE A 93 0.80 3.47 -5.96
CA ILE A 93 -0.53 4.05 -6.15
C ILE A 93 -1.39 3.09 -6.98
N LEU A 94 -2.67 2.98 -6.65
CA LEU A 94 -3.67 2.33 -7.49
C LEU A 94 -4.44 3.41 -8.24
N PHE A 95 -4.42 3.34 -9.57
CA PHE A 95 -5.08 4.30 -10.44
C PHE A 95 -5.89 3.58 -11.51
N THR A 96 -7.19 3.87 -11.59
CA THR A 96 -8.16 3.23 -12.49
C THR A 96 -8.65 4.13 -13.64
N GLY A 97 -8.16 5.37 -13.72
CA GLY A 97 -8.48 6.30 -14.81
C GLY A 97 -7.92 5.88 -16.18
N SER A 98 -7.89 6.79 -17.17
CA SER A 98 -7.51 6.43 -18.55
C SER A 98 -6.08 5.86 -18.67
N ALA A 99 -5.87 4.94 -19.62
CA ALA A 99 -4.57 4.32 -19.87
C ALA A 99 -3.47 5.34 -20.25
N ARG A 100 -3.85 6.39 -20.98
CA ARG A 100 -2.94 7.50 -21.35
C ARG A 100 -2.41 8.23 -20.12
N ILE A 101 -3.27 8.52 -19.14
CA ILE A 101 -2.86 9.19 -17.91
C ILE A 101 -2.10 8.21 -17.00
N ALA A 102 -2.51 6.95 -16.95
CA ALA A 102 -1.81 5.93 -16.19
C ALA A 102 -0.35 5.73 -16.66
N ALA A 103 -0.09 5.77 -17.97
CA ALA A 103 1.27 5.70 -18.50
C ALA A 103 2.14 6.86 -17.99
N LYS A 104 1.62 8.10 -18.06
CA LYS A 104 2.32 9.29 -17.53
C LYS A 104 2.57 9.19 -16.03
N LEU A 105 1.58 8.74 -15.26
CA LEU A 105 1.72 8.56 -13.81
C LEU A 105 2.72 7.45 -13.47
N ALA A 106 2.83 6.40 -14.28
CA ALA A 106 3.82 5.33 -14.09
C ALA A 106 5.26 5.85 -14.31
N ASP A 107 5.47 6.70 -15.31
CA ASP A 107 6.75 7.37 -15.54
C ASP A 107 7.12 8.28 -14.34
N ILE A 108 6.16 9.06 -13.85
CA ILE A 108 6.35 9.90 -12.65
C ILE A 108 6.64 9.03 -11.43
N ALA A 109 5.90 7.94 -11.21
CA ALA A 109 6.10 7.03 -10.08
C ALA A 109 7.51 6.44 -10.08
N THR A 110 8.07 6.14 -11.26
CA THR A 110 9.44 5.64 -11.40
C THR A 110 10.47 6.64 -10.86
N SER A 111 10.27 7.95 -11.11
CA SER A 111 11.13 9.01 -10.55
C SER A 111 11.10 9.08 -9.02
N TYR A 112 9.99 8.66 -8.40
CA TYR A 112 9.84 8.53 -6.95
C TYR A 112 10.22 7.15 -6.42
N ARG A 113 10.74 6.23 -7.25
CA ARG A 113 10.96 4.80 -6.92
C ARG A 113 9.69 4.09 -6.44
N ALA A 114 8.54 4.62 -6.84
CA ALA A 114 7.22 4.08 -6.57
C ALA A 114 6.70 3.27 -7.76
N THR A 115 5.53 2.66 -7.61
CA THR A 115 4.90 1.85 -8.67
C THR A 115 3.43 2.18 -8.84
N LEU A 116 2.95 2.22 -10.09
CA LEU A 116 1.52 2.34 -10.38
C LEU A 116 0.90 0.95 -10.60
N LEU A 117 -0.20 0.68 -9.92
CA LEU A 117 -1.07 -0.46 -10.16
C LEU A 117 -2.33 0.00 -10.89
N ARG A 118 -2.81 -0.85 -11.79
CA ARG A 118 -4.09 -0.66 -12.51
C ARG A 118 -5.22 -1.49 -11.93
N LYS A 119 -4.87 -2.51 -11.15
CA LYS A 119 -5.80 -3.44 -10.53
C LYS A 119 -5.44 -3.58 -9.06
N ARG A 120 -6.47 -3.56 -8.22
CA ARG A 120 -6.34 -3.79 -6.79
C ARG A 120 -5.84 -5.22 -6.52
N PRO A 121 -4.76 -5.40 -5.73
CA PRO A 121 -4.32 -6.74 -5.35
C PRO A 121 -5.29 -7.35 -4.33
N PRO A 122 -5.34 -8.69 -4.21
CA PRO A 122 -5.98 -9.34 -3.07
C PRO A 122 -5.39 -8.83 -1.76
N ALA A 123 -6.23 -8.58 -0.77
CA ALA A 123 -5.81 -8.10 0.53
C ALA A 123 -6.61 -8.76 1.66
N LEU A 124 -5.95 -8.98 2.79
CA LEU A 124 -6.60 -9.40 4.02
C LEU A 124 -7.36 -8.21 4.63
N GLU A 125 -8.63 -8.42 4.99
CA GLU A 125 -9.42 -7.44 5.76
C GLU A 125 -9.54 -7.88 7.22
N LEU A 126 -8.84 -7.19 8.13
CA LEU A 126 -8.82 -7.55 9.56
C LEU A 126 -10.20 -7.48 10.22
N ALA A 127 -11.03 -6.52 9.80
CA ALA A 127 -12.41 -6.39 10.28
C ALA A 127 -13.31 -7.58 9.95
N ARG A 128 -12.91 -8.48 9.04
CA ARG A 128 -13.69 -9.66 8.64
C ARG A 128 -13.24 -10.96 9.31
N VAL A 129 -12.25 -10.91 10.19
CA VAL A 129 -11.69 -12.10 10.84
C VAL A 129 -11.80 -12.01 12.36
N ARG A 130 -12.01 -13.16 13.00
CA ARG A 130 -12.17 -13.24 14.45
C ARG A 130 -10.86 -13.06 15.22
N SER A 131 -9.75 -13.56 14.67
CA SER A 131 -8.40 -13.45 15.25
C SER A 131 -7.47 -12.75 14.24
N PRO A 132 -7.34 -11.41 14.30
CA PRO A 132 -6.51 -10.64 13.37
C PRO A 132 -5.05 -11.10 13.32
N SER A 133 -4.43 -11.37 14.47
CA SER A 133 -3.03 -11.79 14.52
C SER A 133 -2.79 -13.16 13.88
N ASP A 134 -3.69 -14.13 14.07
CA ASP A 134 -3.56 -15.45 13.46
C ASP A 134 -3.79 -15.41 11.95
N ALA A 135 -4.80 -14.65 11.52
CA ALA A 135 -5.06 -14.41 10.10
C ALA A 135 -3.86 -13.72 9.42
N LEU A 136 -3.25 -12.73 10.07
CA LEU A 136 -2.03 -12.09 9.60
C LEU A 136 -0.86 -13.07 9.48
N ARG A 137 -0.66 -13.93 10.49
CA ARG A 137 0.41 -14.94 10.43
C ARG A 137 0.23 -15.90 9.27
N GLN A 138 -0.99 -16.38 9.04
CA GLN A 138 -1.30 -17.24 7.91
C GLN A 138 -1.08 -16.52 6.56
N TRP A 139 -1.62 -15.30 6.45
CA TRP A 139 -1.55 -14.49 5.23
C TRP A 139 -0.12 -14.10 4.84
N LEU A 140 0.72 -13.74 5.82
CA LEU A 140 2.11 -13.31 5.60
C LEU A 140 3.11 -14.48 5.57
N GLY A 141 2.77 -15.58 6.26
CA GLY A 141 3.56 -16.79 6.33
C GLY A 141 3.61 -17.55 5.01
N GLY A 142 2.51 -17.50 4.24
CA GLY A 142 2.37 -18.26 3.00
C GLY A 142 2.30 -19.75 3.31
N ASN A 143 1.08 -20.29 3.34
CA ASN A 143 0.83 -21.72 3.40
C ASN A 143 0.12 -22.14 2.11
#